data_AF-Q757X7-F1
#
_entry.id   AF-Q757X7-F1
#
_cell.length_a   1.000
_cell.length_b   1.000
_cell.length_c   1.000
_cell.angle_alpha   90.00
_cell.angle_beta   90.00
_cell.angle_gamma   90.00
#
_symmetry.space_group_name_H-M   'P 1'
#
loop_
_entity.id
_entity.type
_entity.pdbx_description
1 polymer ?
#
loop_
_entity_poly.entity_id
_entity_poly.type
_entity_poly.pdbx_seq_one_letter_code
_entity_poly.pdbx_strand_id
1 'polypeptide(L)'
;MLKQRQRQVVGHFLRRHRRALLHEYVLVPIGVICFMALLYGVDRLIRNVIKVKFPASVAVMIVNLGVMCTFSAISQPLAERYVAVVDVPLSWSLRWMNLFFTPAFVTLPLSEWISAREAMLIMATFVVGYLVGVAVLAYVTVGCQRLFGKSRKSLFTRQHELDTGEAEGSRFARPSATGVLDSPARSEDTASVTEYRPAELQDVPLMNLASHSGMLLSRSATQEHTGSSPGMSEGLFTRSSSDTGPAKSQEKQQEQDSSEFTSEPSSMNPATLHEPAPSQKAYRDSSALETEDKPAFCERAVTRQVSHQLDRLISVQLLRAHLHHILYGLGFVASMFSYYFSWYLMPYHLFTAVCAFMFIADAPLVQNPKYKRFLHPVLCSVALTWLVMLISVLIKHRRVSFFISELHDYKTGRTYLHLFDTAAFGARVWPGAGDIFGSCMDVSIVGLSMPMFTYRADLRRHFASMIPAILILSAGTLILYPLIAHLIGIRSDRSLGFVGRSITLALATPVVDNLHGSMTLMAVCTVVSGVVGALTGGPHLDLLRIRSDDYVTRGVTLGCNCGAIATAYLLGVDRRAAAISSLSFVIFGTFMVILSSIGPVQAWVNHLATL
;
A
#
# COMPACT_ATOMS: atom_id res chain seq x y z
N MET A 1 32.18 21.90 -15.36
CA MET A 1 31.80 21.86 -13.92
C MET A 1 30.53 21.05 -13.62
N LEU A 2 29.43 21.20 -14.36
CA LEU A 2 28.17 20.44 -14.14
C LEU A 2 28.32 18.91 -14.09
N LYS A 3 29.07 18.32 -15.04
CA LYS A 3 29.31 16.86 -15.12
C LYS A 3 30.06 16.32 -13.90
N GLN A 4 30.95 17.12 -13.31
CA GLN A 4 31.72 16.77 -12.11
C GLN A 4 30.87 16.89 -10.84
N ARG A 5 30.00 17.92 -10.77
CA ARG A 5 29.02 18.12 -9.70
C ARG A 5 28.01 16.97 -9.64
N GLN A 6 27.48 16.52 -10.79
CA GLN A 6 26.58 15.37 -10.87
C GLN A 6 27.27 14.07 -10.44
N ARG A 7 28.50 13.80 -10.89
CA ARG A 7 29.28 12.63 -10.45
C ARG A 7 29.52 12.62 -8.93
N GLN A 8 29.77 13.77 -8.34
CA GLN A 8 29.95 13.91 -6.89
C GLN A 8 28.63 13.71 -6.12
N VAL A 9 27.50 14.16 -6.63
CA VAL A 9 26.17 13.92 -6.04
C VAL A 9 25.83 12.42 -6.09
N VAL A 10 25.97 11.79 -7.25
CA VAL A 10 25.70 10.36 -7.46
C VAL A 10 26.65 9.48 -6.65
N GLY A 11 27.95 9.81 -6.61
CA GLY A 11 28.93 9.09 -5.79
C GLY A 11 28.65 9.18 -4.30
N HIS A 12 28.20 10.34 -3.81
CA HIS A 12 27.79 10.52 -2.42
C HIS A 12 26.46 9.80 -2.11
N PHE A 13 25.50 9.82 -3.03
CA PHE A 13 24.24 9.06 -2.93
C PHE A 13 24.50 7.56 -2.82
N LEU A 14 25.31 6.99 -3.73
CA LEU A 14 25.67 5.57 -3.75
C LEU A 14 26.39 5.14 -2.48
N ARG A 15 27.35 5.93 -1.96
CA ARG A 15 28.05 5.61 -0.71
C ARG A 15 27.12 5.65 0.50
N ARG A 16 26.26 6.68 0.59
CA ARG A 16 25.34 6.86 1.72
C ARG A 16 24.22 5.83 1.76
N HIS A 17 23.71 5.42 0.59
CA HIS A 17 22.56 4.51 0.48
C HIS A 17 22.92 3.11 -0.02
N ARG A 18 24.21 2.74 -0.09
CA ARG A 18 24.67 1.44 -0.62
C ARG A 18 23.93 0.26 -0.01
N ARG A 19 23.75 0.24 1.31
CA ARG A 19 23.07 -0.86 2.02
C ARG A 19 21.59 -0.96 1.63
N ALA A 20 20.89 0.18 1.59
CA ALA A 20 19.49 0.21 1.17
C ALA A 20 19.30 -0.21 -0.29
N LEU A 21 20.18 0.27 -1.19
CA LEU A 21 20.13 -0.10 -2.61
C LEU A 21 20.43 -1.58 -2.84
N LEU A 22 21.42 -2.15 -2.15
CA LEU A 22 21.69 -3.59 -2.20
C LEU A 22 20.51 -4.40 -1.68
N HIS A 23 19.90 -3.95 -0.58
CA HIS A 23 18.73 -4.60 -0.02
C HIS A 23 17.55 -4.61 -1.02
N GLU A 24 17.18 -3.44 -1.56
CA GLU A 24 16.00 -3.27 -2.42
C GLU A 24 16.18 -3.85 -3.84
N TYR A 25 17.36 -3.74 -4.44
CA TYR A 25 17.57 -4.10 -5.85
C TYR A 25 18.34 -5.41 -6.07
N VAL A 26 18.96 -5.97 -5.03
CA VAL A 26 19.67 -7.25 -5.13
C VAL A 26 19.03 -8.30 -4.24
N LEU A 27 18.89 -8.01 -2.94
CA LEU A 27 18.39 -9.00 -1.98
C LEU A 27 16.91 -9.33 -2.19
N VAL A 28 16.08 -8.33 -2.47
CA VAL A 28 14.65 -8.53 -2.76
C VAL A 28 14.42 -9.42 -3.99
N PRO A 29 14.96 -9.15 -5.19
CA PRO A 29 14.78 -10.04 -6.34
C PRO A 29 15.28 -11.46 -6.10
N ILE A 30 16.45 -11.61 -5.45
CA ILE A 30 16.98 -12.93 -5.10
C ILE A 30 16.01 -13.66 -4.16
N GLY A 31 15.52 -12.99 -3.12
CA GLY A 31 14.55 -13.57 -2.18
C GLY A 31 13.24 -13.97 -2.87
N VAL A 32 12.71 -13.14 -3.78
CA VAL A 32 11.50 -13.45 -4.55
C VAL A 32 11.72 -14.69 -5.42
N ILE A 33 12.86 -14.78 -6.12
CA ILE A 33 13.23 -15.96 -6.93
C ILE A 33 13.36 -17.21 -6.04
N CYS A 34 13.99 -17.10 -4.87
CA CYS A 34 14.09 -18.19 -3.91
C CYS A 34 12.70 -18.68 -3.45
N PHE A 35 11.76 -17.77 -3.15
CA PHE A 35 10.39 -18.15 -2.81
C PHE A 35 9.65 -18.77 -4.00
N MET A 36 9.84 -18.29 -5.22
CA MET A 36 9.27 -18.91 -6.42
C MET A 36 9.82 -20.32 -6.64
N ALA A 37 11.12 -20.55 -6.40
CA ALA A 37 11.73 -21.88 -6.46
C ALA A 37 11.18 -22.81 -5.38
N LEU A 38 11.01 -22.30 -4.15
CA LEU A 38 10.37 -23.03 -3.06
C LEU A 38 8.92 -23.43 -3.43
N LEU A 39 8.14 -22.48 -3.95
CA LEU A 39 6.78 -22.70 -4.39
C LEU A 39 6.69 -23.73 -5.52
N TYR A 40 7.60 -23.67 -6.50
CA TYR A 40 7.72 -24.67 -7.56
C TYR A 40 7.99 -26.07 -6.99
N GLY A 41 8.93 -26.19 -6.05
CA GLY A 41 9.24 -27.45 -5.38
C GLY A 41 8.04 -28.02 -4.62
N VAL A 42 7.31 -27.17 -3.91
CA VAL A 42 6.10 -27.58 -3.16
C VAL A 42 4.94 -27.94 -4.10
N ASP A 43 4.73 -27.23 -5.21
CA ASP A 43 3.73 -27.60 -6.21
C ASP A 43 4.01 -28.98 -6.81
N ARG A 44 5.27 -29.26 -7.18
CA ARG A 44 5.69 -30.59 -7.66
C ARG A 44 5.51 -31.67 -6.61
N LEU A 45 5.80 -31.37 -5.34
CA LEU A 45 5.58 -32.30 -4.23
C LEU A 45 4.09 -32.63 -4.06
N ILE A 46 3.23 -31.60 -4.04
CA ILE A 46 1.78 -31.76 -3.89
C ILE A 46 1.20 -32.58 -5.06
N ARG A 47 1.55 -32.24 -6.30
CA ARG A 47 1.02 -32.92 -7.49
C ARG A 47 1.50 -34.36 -7.62
N ASN A 48 2.79 -34.61 -7.40
CA ASN A 48 3.37 -35.93 -7.66
C ASN A 48 3.18 -36.91 -6.50
N VAL A 49 3.25 -36.43 -5.25
CA VAL A 49 3.20 -37.30 -4.06
C VAL A 49 1.79 -37.34 -3.46
N ILE A 50 1.20 -36.17 -3.21
CA ILE A 50 -0.10 -36.07 -2.51
C ILE A 50 -1.27 -36.28 -3.48
N LYS A 51 -1.08 -35.99 -4.78
CA LYS A 51 -2.08 -36.13 -5.86
C LYS A 51 -3.39 -35.34 -5.58
N VAL A 52 -3.29 -34.26 -4.82
CA VAL A 52 -4.41 -33.35 -4.51
C VAL A 52 -4.23 -32.05 -5.28
N LYS A 53 -5.33 -31.52 -5.85
CA LYS A 53 -5.35 -30.19 -6.48
C LYS A 53 -5.43 -29.10 -5.41
N PHE A 54 -4.28 -28.73 -4.83
CA PHE A 54 -4.20 -27.68 -3.81
C PHE A 54 -3.14 -26.63 -4.18
N PRO A 55 -3.42 -25.32 -4.04
CA PRO A 55 -2.46 -24.27 -4.42
C PRO A 55 -1.22 -24.26 -3.54
N ALA A 56 -0.04 -24.32 -4.16
CA ALA A 56 1.24 -24.31 -3.44
C ALA A 56 1.46 -23.03 -2.64
N SER A 57 1.01 -21.86 -3.14
CA SER A 57 1.14 -20.58 -2.44
C SER A 57 0.45 -20.54 -1.09
N VAL A 58 -0.75 -21.12 -0.99
CA VAL A 58 -1.48 -21.23 0.27
C VAL A 58 -0.84 -22.26 1.20
N ALA A 59 -0.37 -23.39 0.66
CA ALA A 59 0.34 -24.40 1.46
C ALA A 59 1.61 -23.82 2.09
N VAL A 60 2.45 -23.16 1.29
CA VAL A 60 3.68 -22.50 1.76
C VAL A 60 3.36 -21.38 2.74
N MET A 61 2.29 -20.62 2.55
CA MET A 61 1.86 -19.61 3.53
C MET A 61 1.57 -20.22 4.90
N ILE A 62 0.80 -21.31 4.97
CA ILE A 62 0.47 -22.00 6.23
C ILE A 62 1.72 -22.64 6.85
N VAL A 63 2.55 -23.30 6.04
CA VAL A 63 3.82 -23.89 6.49
C VAL A 63 4.75 -22.82 7.03
N ASN A 64 4.91 -21.68 6.34
CA ASN A 64 5.75 -20.57 6.79
C ASN A 64 5.25 -20.02 8.13
N LEU A 65 3.93 -19.85 8.30
CA LEU A 65 3.33 -19.47 9.58
C LEU A 65 3.63 -20.50 10.68
N GLY A 66 3.53 -21.79 10.37
CA GLY A 66 3.88 -22.87 11.28
C GLY A 66 5.34 -22.82 11.71
N VAL A 67 6.28 -22.67 10.76
CA VAL A 67 7.72 -22.55 11.02
C VAL A 67 8.02 -21.35 11.92
N MET A 68 7.45 -20.18 11.63
CA MET A 68 7.61 -18.98 12.47
C MET A 68 7.10 -19.22 13.89
N CYS A 69 5.91 -19.85 14.04
CA CYS A 69 5.35 -20.20 15.35
C CYS A 69 6.23 -21.21 16.11
N THR A 70 6.74 -22.24 15.43
CA THR A 70 7.61 -23.26 16.02
C THR A 70 8.94 -22.66 16.46
N PHE A 71 9.58 -21.82 15.63
CA PHE A 71 10.81 -21.12 16.03
C PHE A 71 10.55 -20.18 17.20
N SER A 72 9.43 -19.46 17.23
CA SER A 72 9.05 -18.63 18.37
C SER A 72 8.82 -19.43 19.65
N ALA A 73 8.43 -20.70 19.56
CA ALA A 73 8.27 -21.59 20.70
C ALA A 73 9.60 -22.19 21.18
N ILE A 74 10.56 -22.40 20.26
CA ILE A 74 11.89 -22.93 20.58
C ILE A 74 12.80 -21.83 21.15
N SER A 75 12.95 -20.71 20.44
CA SER A 75 13.73 -19.56 20.92
C SER A 75 13.36 -18.27 20.17
N GLN A 76 13.13 -17.20 20.94
CA GLN A 76 12.90 -15.85 20.39
C GLN A 76 13.98 -15.38 19.39
N PRO A 77 15.30 -15.52 19.66
CA PRO A 77 16.32 -15.04 18.73
C PRO A 77 16.36 -15.81 17.41
N LEU A 78 15.98 -17.11 17.40
CA LEU A 78 15.88 -17.87 16.15
C LEU A 78 14.71 -17.38 15.30
N ALA A 79 13.56 -17.12 15.95
CA ALA A 79 12.38 -16.59 15.28
C ALA A 79 12.66 -15.22 14.65
N GLU A 80 13.31 -14.31 15.38
CA GLU A 80 13.69 -12.99 14.88
C GLU A 80 14.63 -13.08 13.68
N ARG A 81 15.64 -13.95 13.72
CA ARG A 81 16.56 -14.16 12.59
C ARG A 81 15.84 -14.71 11.36
N TYR A 82 14.95 -15.68 11.54
CA TYR A 82 14.18 -16.23 10.44
C TYR A 82 13.23 -15.19 9.83
N VAL A 83 12.47 -14.50 10.69
CA VAL A 83 11.55 -13.42 10.29
C VAL A 83 12.31 -12.33 9.54
N ALA A 84 13.49 -11.92 10.00
CA ALA A 84 14.31 -10.92 9.32
C ALA A 84 14.73 -11.34 7.90
N VAL A 85 14.97 -12.63 7.66
CA VAL A 85 15.33 -13.13 6.32
C VAL A 85 14.10 -13.18 5.40
N VAL A 86 12.97 -13.71 5.90
CA VAL A 86 11.75 -13.85 5.08
C VAL A 86 11.05 -12.51 4.86
N ASP A 87 11.18 -11.55 5.78
CA ASP A 87 10.55 -10.23 5.66
C ASP A 87 11.07 -9.49 4.43
N VAL A 88 12.31 -9.69 4.01
CA VAL A 88 12.91 -8.99 2.86
C VAL A 88 12.07 -9.16 1.58
N PRO A 89 11.88 -10.38 1.04
CA PRO A 89 11.04 -10.55 -0.16
C PRO A 89 9.54 -10.42 0.13
N LEU A 90 9.08 -10.89 1.29
CA LEU A 90 7.64 -10.95 1.59
C LEU A 90 7.05 -9.56 1.84
N SER A 91 7.75 -8.68 2.55
CA SER A 91 7.30 -7.31 2.78
C SER A 91 7.24 -6.50 1.48
N TRP A 92 8.21 -6.67 0.59
CA TRP A 92 8.17 -6.08 -0.74
C TRP A 92 6.96 -6.60 -1.53
N SER A 93 6.75 -7.91 -1.56
CA SER A 93 5.65 -8.51 -2.30
C SER A 93 4.28 -8.04 -1.79
N LEU A 94 4.11 -7.88 -0.47
CA LEU A 94 2.88 -7.35 0.12
C LEU A 94 2.62 -5.88 -0.27
N ARG A 95 3.67 -5.04 -0.36
CA ARG A 95 3.53 -3.63 -0.79
C ARG A 95 3.03 -3.51 -2.22
N TRP A 96 3.44 -4.42 -3.10
CA TRP A 96 3.06 -4.44 -4.52
C TRP A 96 1.87 -5.35 -4.82
N MET A 97 1.23 -5.93 -3.79
CA MET A 97 0.17 -6.92 -3.95
C MET A 97 -1.01 -6.42 -4.80
N ASN A 98 -1.38 -5.15 -4.66
CA ASN A 98 -2.45 -4.53 -5.45
C ASN A 98 -2.14 -4.50 -6.96
N LEU A 99 -0.88 -4.26 -7.35
CA LEU A 99 -0.46 -4.33 -8.75
C LEU A 99 -0.55 -5.76 -9.27
N PHE A 100 -0.17 -6.76 -8.46
CA PHE A 100 -0.19 -8.15 -8.89
C PHE A 100 -1.61 -8.70 -9.14
N PHE A 101 -2.66 -8.06 -8.61
CA PHE A 101 -4.07 -8.37 -8.93
C PHE A 101 -4.54 -7.83 -10.29
N THR A 102 -3.82 -6.88 -10.90
CA THR A 102 -4.23 -6.27 -12.18
C THR A 102 -4.42 -7.25 -13.35
N PRO A 103 -3.69 -8.38 -13.49
CA PRO A 103 -3.84 -9.26 -14.65
C PRO A 103 -5.24 -9.81 -14.84
N ALA A 104 -5.93 -10.12 -13.75
CA ALA A 104 -7.28 -10.67 -13.83
C ALA A 104 -8.28 -9.65 -14.39
N PHE A 105 -8.05 -8.35 -14.14
CA PHE A 105 -8.81 -7.28 -14.76
C PHE A 105 -8.39 -7.05 -16.19
N VAL A 106 -7.10 -7.02 -16.46
CA VAL A 106 -6.56 -6.76 -17.80
C VAL A 106 -7.15 -7.76 -18.80
N THR A 107 -7.24 -9.05 -18.43
CA THR A 107 -7.78 -10.11 -19.30
C THR A 107 -9.32 -10.17 -19.36
N LEU A 108 -10.07 -9.29 -18.70
CA LEU A 108 -11.54 -9.35 -18.69
C LEU A 108 -12.18 -9.37 -20.10
N PRO A 109 -11.72 -8.58 -21.09
CA PRO A 109 -12.25 -8.63 -22.45
C PRO A 109 -12.09 -9.98 -23.17
N LEU A 110 -11.30 -10.92 -22.65
CA LEU A 110 -11.19 -12.29 -23.21
C LEU A 110 -12.38 -13.18 -22.83
N SER A 111 -13.24 -12.75 -21.90
CA SER A 111 -14.38 -13.57 -21.49
C SER A 111 -15.35 -13.80 -22.64
N GLU A 112 -15.95 -14.98 -22.71
CA GLU A 112 -17.02 -15.28 -23.67
C GLU A 112 -18.13 -14.22 -23.62
N TRP A 113 -18.66 -13.86 -24.79
CA TRP A 113 -19.77 -12.91 -24.88
C TRP A 113 -21.03 -13.51 -24.24
N ILE A 114 -21.57 -12.81 -23.24
CA ILE A 114 -22.78 -13.20 -22.53
C ILE A 114 -23.94 -12.36 -23.08
N SER A 115 -25.11 -12.97 -23.26
CA SER A 115 -26.33 -12.24 -23.64
C SER A 115 -26.66 -11.17 -22.60
N ALA A 116 -27.12 -9.99 -23.02
CA ALA A 116 -27.42 -8.87 -22.12
C ALA A 116 -28.37 -9.25 -20.97
N ARG A 117 -29.36 -10.11 -21.25
CA ARG A 117 -30.29 -10.65 -20.23
C ARG A 117 -29.53 -11.43 -19.16
N GLU A 118 -28.70 -12.36 -19.57
CA GLU A 118 -27.94 -13.22 -18.65
C GLU A 118 -26.88 -12.43 -17.88
N ALA A 119 -26.23 -11.44 -18.52
CA ALA A 119 -25.29 -10.54 -17.86
C ALA A 119 -25.96 -9.72 -16.74
N MET A 120 -27.18 -9.22 -16.97
CA MET A 120 -27.95 -8.52 -15.93
C MET A 120 -28.32 -9.44 -14.77
N LEU A 121 -28.70 -10.69 -15.04
CA LEU A 121 -29.00 -11.68 -14.00
C LEU A 121 -27.75 -12.02 -13.16
N ILE A 122 -26.61 -12.22 -13.83
CA ILE A 122 -25.31 -12.44 -13.19
C ILE A 122 -24.98 -11.26 -12.27
N MET A 123 -25.12 -10.03 -12.76
CA MET A 123 -24.86 -8.83 -11.98
C MET A 123 -25.83 -8.70 -10.79
N ALA A 124 -27.12 -8.98 -10.97
CA ALA A 124 -28.11 -8.94 -9.89
C ALA A 124 -27.79 -9.97 -8.80
N THR A 125 -27.56 -11.23 -9.18
CA THR A 125 -27.18 -12.31 -8.25
C THR A 125 -25.87 -11.98 -7.53
N PHE A 126 -24.90 -11.38 -8.24
CA PHE A 126 -23.65 -10.92 -7.65
C PHE A 126 -23.88 -9.84 -6.59
N VAL A 127 -24.63 -8.78 -6.88
CA VAL A 127 -24.85 -7.66 -5.96
C VAL A 127 -25.65 -8.11 -4.74
N VAL A 128 -26.74 -8.85 -4.94
CA VAL A 128 -27.56 -9.38 -3.85
C VAL A 128 -26.75 -10.35 -3.01
N GLY A 129 -26.04 -11.30 -3.64
CA GLY A 129 -25.18 -12.26 -2.95
C GLY A 129 -24.04 -11.61 -2.18
N TYR A 130 -23.47 -10.52 -2.69
CA TYR A 130 -22.49 -9.72 -1.97
C TYR A 130 -23.11 -9.07 -0.73
N LEU A 131 -24.25 -8.38 -0.87
CA LEU A 131 -24.90 -7.67 0.24
C LEU A 131 -25.34 -8.64 1.35
N VAL A 132 -26.07 -9.68 0.97
CA VAL A 132 -26.55 -10.72 1.89
C VAL A 132 -25.36 -11.47 2.51
N GLY A 133 -24.33 -11.79 1.72
CA GLY A 133 -23.14 -12.48 2.18
C GLY A 133 -22.41 -11.71 3.30
N VAL A 134 -22.20 -10.40 3.14
CA VAL A 134 -21.62 -9.56 4.21
C VAL A 134 -22.53 -9.54 5.43
N ALA A 135 -23.84 -9.31 5.26
CA ALA A 135 -24.77 -9.19 6.38
C ALA A 135 -24.84 -10.48 7.21
N VAL A 136 -25.06 -11.63 6.54
CA VAL A 136 -25.12 -12.94 7.19
C VAL A 136 -23.81 -13.24 7.91
N LEU A 137 -22.68 -13.07 7.22
CA LEU A 137 -21.38 -13.38 7.80
C LEU A 137 -21.05 -12.48 9.00
N ALA A 138 -21.38 -11.20 8.92
CA ALA A 138 -21.19 -10.26 10.03
C ALA A 138 -22.03 -10.67 11.25
N TYR A 139 -23.35 -10.87 11.08
CA TYR A 139 -24.22 -11.22 12.20
C TYR A 139 -23.95 -12.61 12.78
N VAL A 140 -23.63 -13.60 11.94
CA VAL A 140 -23.23 -14.93 12.39
C VAL A 140 -21.93 -14.83 13.19
N THR A 141 -20.94 -14.07 12.71
CA THR A 141 -19.67 -13.89 13.43
C THR A 141 -19.89 -13.21 14.79
N VAL A 142 -20.70 -12.14 14.85
CA VAL A 142 -21.08 -11.48 16.11
C VAL A 142 -21.80 -12.45 17.05
N GLY A 143 -22.70 -13.28 16.52
CA GLY A 143 -23.40 -14.32 17.27
C GLY A 143 -22.43 -15.35 17.85
N CYS A 144 -21.51 -15.86 17.04
CA CYS A 144 -20.46 -16.78 17.50
C CYS A 144 -19.57 -16.11 18.57
N GLN A 145 -19.18 -14.86 18.39
CA GLN A 145 -18.39 -14.14 19.40
C GLN A 145 -19.14 -14.00 20.72
N ARG A 146 -20.47 -13.82 20.72
CA ARG A 146 -21.27 -13.77 21.95
C ARG A 146 -21.40 -15.14 22.62
N LEU A 147 -21.51 -16.20 21.83
CA LEU A 147 -21.62 -17.57 22.32
C LEU A 147 -20.30 -18.07 22.92
N PHE A 148 -19.18 -17.82 22.24
CA PHE A 148 -17.84 -18.27 22.66
C PHE A 148 -17.10 -17.23 23.54
N GLY A 149 -17.54 -15.97 23.57
CA GLY A 149 -16.85 -14.83 24.20
C GLY A 149 -17.19 -14.58 25.66
N LYS A 150 -17.90 -15.46 26.36
CA LYS A 150 -18.15 -15.38 27.82
C LYS A 150 -16.89 -15.70 28.66
N SER A 151 -15.70 -15.25 28.25
CA SER A 151 -14.51 -15.25 29.11
C SER A 151 -14.26 -13.84 29.64
N ARG A 152 -14.31 -13.67 30.97
CA ARG A 152 -13.98 -12.44 31.74
C ARG A 152 -12.66 -11.75 31.32
N LYS A 153 -11.81 -12.40 30.54
CA LYS A 153 -10.56 -11.88 29.97
C LYS A 153 -10.72 -10.76 28.94
N SER A 154 -11.90 -10.56 28.32
CA SER A 154 -12.13 -9.52 27.29
C SER A 154 -12.08 -8.08 27.83
N LEU A 155 -12.53 -7.85 29.07
CA LEU A 155 -12.54 -6.52 29.71
C LEU A 155 -11.11 -6.04 30.04
N PHE A 156 -10.29 -6.91 30.62
CA PHE A 156 -8.87 -6.64 30.88
C PHE A 156 -8.08 -6.41 29.59
N THR A 157 -8.49 -7.02 28.48
CA THR A 157 -7.89 -6.80 27.15
C THR A 157 -8.19 -5.41 26.63
N ARG A 158 -9.43 -4.93 26.75
CA ARG A 158 -9.79 -3.55 26.38
C ARG A 158 -8.98 -2.53 27.18
N GLN A 159 -8.69 -2.83 28.44
CA GLN A 159 -7.83 -2.01 29.30
C GLN A 159 -6.37 -2.04 28.80
N HIS A 160 -5.84 -3.23 28.51
CA HIS A 160 -4.47 -3.39 28.00
C HIS A 160 -4.26 -2.81 26.59
N GLU A 161 -5.28 -2.83 25.74
CA GLU A 161 -5.27 -2.23 24.38
C GLU A 161 -5.29 -0.70 24.41
N LEU A 162 -5.90 -0.10 25.43
CA LEU A 162 -5.83 1.34 25.69
C LEU A 162 -4.47 1.75 26.25
N ASP A 163 -3.83 0.87 27.04
CA ASP A 163 -2.53 1.12 27.67
C ASP A 163 -1.34 0.97 26.70
N THR A 164 -1.46 0.14 25.66
CA THR A 164 -0.40 -0.12 24.66
C THR A 164 -0.48 0.77 23.42
N GLY A 165 -1.48 1.66 23.30
CA GLY A 165 -1.63 2.58 22.16
C GLY A 165 -2.00 1.91 20.82
N GLU A 166 -2.20 0.59 20.79
CA GLU A 166 -2.49 -0.16 19.55
C GLU A 166 -3.90 0.13 18.98
N ALA A 167 -4.78 0.76 19.75
CA ALA A 167 -6.10 1.23 19.30
C ALA A 167 -6.03 2.51 18.44
N GLU A 168 -4.96 3.33 18.54
CA GLU A 168 -4.83 4.60 17.80
C GLU A 168 -4.51 4.41 16.31
N GLY A 169 -4.14 3.21 15.88
CA GLY A 169 -3.74 2.91 14.50
C GLY A 169 -4.89 2.55 13.53
N SER A 170 -6.12 2.37 14.01
CA SER A 170 -7.25 1.96 13.15
C SER A 170 -8.00 3.17 12.61
N ARG A 171 -7.99 3.34 11.27
CA ARG A 171 -8.72 4.45 10.60
C ARG A 171 -10.24 4.37 10.73
N PHE A 172 -10.76 3.28 11.30
CA PHE A 172 -12.19 3.09 11.59
C PHE A 172 -12.62 3.73 12.91
N ALA A 173 -11.68 4.03 13.82
CA ALA A 173 -12.00 4.77 15.03
C ALA A 173 -12.31 6.24 14.67
N ARG A 174 -13.53 6.70 14.96
CA ARG A 174 -13.79 8.14 15.04
C ARG A 174 -13.02 8.71 16.24
N PRO A 175 -12.47 9.94 16.18
CA PRO A 175 -11.97 10.61 17.37
C PRO A 175 -13.14 10.77 18.34
N SER A 176 -13.10 10.08 19.48
CA SER A 176 -14.07 10.27 20.54
C SER A 176 -13.78 11.59 21.25
N ALA A 177 -14.52 12.63 20.88
CA ALA A 177 -14.63 13.86 21.64
C ALA A 177 -15.55 13.64 22.84
N THR A 178 -14.99 13.17 23.96
CA THR A 178 -15.52 13.26 25.34
C THR A 178 -14.34 12.91 26.23
N GLY A 179 -13.69 13.86 26.91
CA GLY A 179 -14.31 14.64 27.98
C GLY A 179 -13.79 14.08 29.30
N VAL A 180 -12.65 14.62 29.72
CA VAL A 180 -11.98 14.44 31.01
C VAL A 180 -12.95 14.66 32.16
N LEU A 181 -12.94 13.79 33.17
CA LEU A 181 -13.30 14.18 34.54
C LEU A 181 -12.66 13.19 35.56
N ASP A 182 -11.85 13.75 36.48
CA ASP A 182 -11.55 13.40 37.88
C ASP A 182 -11.29 11.93 38.29
N SER A 183 -10.31 11.54 39.11
CA SER A 183 -9.53 12.17 40.22
C SER A 183 -8.57 11.06 40.78
N PRO A 184 -7.81 11.22 41.90
CA PRO A 184 -6.96 12.32 42.36
C PRO A 184 -5.50 11.82 42.67
N ALA A 185 -4.68 12.78 43.09
CA ALA A 185 -3.26 12.68 43.41
C ALA A 185 -2.81 11.54 44.35
N ARG A 186 -1.62 11.01 44.09
CA ARG A 186 -0.68 10.58 45.13
C ARG A 186 0.76 10.88 44.70
N SER A 187 1.35 11.82 45.42
CA SER A 187 2.77 12.15 45.47
C SER A 187 3.60 10.97 45.96
N GLU A 188 4.74 10.73 45.34
CA GLU A 188 5.98 10.42 46.06
C GLU A 188 7.18 10.62 45.13
N ASP A 189 8.08 11.48 45.59
CA ASP A 189 9.38 11.81 45.01
C ASP A 189 10.29 10.58 44.95
N THR A 190 10.96 10.35 43.83
CA THR A 190 12.36 9.88 43.88
C THR A 190 13.12 10.27 42.62
N ALA A 191 14.16 11.06 42.81
CA ALA A 191 15.15 11.41 41.82
C ALA A 191 15.94 10.17 41.34
N SER A 192 16.25 10.09 40.04
CA SER A 192 17.53 9.51 39.57
C SER A 192 17.78 9.72 38.06
N VAL A 193 18.98 10.25 37.80
CA VAL A 193 19.95 9.85 36.76
C VAL A 193 19.52 9.95 35.29
N THR A 194 20.04 10.99 34.63
CA THR A 194 20.16 11.09 33.17
C THR A 194 21.25 10.14 32.67
N GLU A 195 20.87 8.95 32.23
CA GLU A 195 21.76 8.03 31.53
C GLU A 195 21.56 8.16 30.01
N TYR A 196 22.65 8.50 29.31
CA TYR A 196 22.71 8.71 27.86
C TYR A 196 22.82 7.33 27.17
N ARG A 197 21.73 6.88 26.52
CA ARG A 197 21.71 5.60 25.77
C ARG A 197 21.81 5.87 24.25
N PRO A 198 22.71 5.19 23.52
CA PRO A 198 22.88 5.41 22.08
C PRO A 198 21.75 4.77 21.29
N ALA A 199 21.33 5.48 20.23
CA ALA A 199 20.31 5.15 19.24
C ALA A 199 20.03 3.64 19.04
N GLU A 200 18.97 3.16 19.69
CA GLU A 200 18.35 1.88 19.39
C GLU A 200 17.66 1.94 18.02
N LEU A 201 17.71 0.81 17.30
CA LEU A 201 17.03 0.59 16.03
C LEU A 201 15.55 0.98 16.16
N GLN A 202 15.19 2.07 15.50
CA GLN A 202 13.82 2.51 15.40
C GLN A 202 13.05 1.49 14.56
N ASP A 203 12.15 0.76 15.22
CA ASP A 203 11.09 -0.01 14.58
C ASP A 203 10.40 0.89 13.57
N VAL A 204 10.59 0.60 12.28
CA VAL A 204 9.95 1.34 11.20
C VAL A 204 8.46 1.00 11.27
N PRO A 205 7.57 1.92 11.67
CA PRO A 205 6.15 1.69 11.49
C PRO A 205 5.96 1.66 9.98
N LEU A 206 5.38 0.58 9.46
CA LEU A 206 5.17 0.33 8.03
C LEU A 206 4.02 1.22 7.48
N MET A 207 4.07 2.50 7.85
CA MET A 207 3.19 3.61 7.55
C MET A 207 3.61 4.22 6.20
N ASN A 208 3.49 3.45 5.11
CA ASN A 208 3.54 3.97 3.73
C ASN A 208 3.17 2.85 2.73
N LEU A 209 1.97 2.27 2.88
CA LEU A 209 1.43 1.32 1.89
C LEU A 209 0.79 2.05 0.68
N ALA A 210 0.71 3.39 0.71
CA ALA A 210 0.06 4.19 -0.34
C ALA A 210 0.87 5.41 -0.81
N SER A 211 2.13 5.55 -0.41
CA SER A 211 3.03 6.57 -0.96
C SER A 211 4.33 5.89 -1.35
N HIS A 212 4.57 5.75 -2.65
CA HIS A 212 5.90 5.40 -3.15
C HIS A 212 6.89 6.57 -3.03
N SER A 213 6.43 7.71 -2.51
CA SER A 213 7.21 8.91 -2.27
C SER A 213 7.47 9.06 -0.77
N GLY A 214 8.71 8.86 -0.33
CA GLY A 214 9.15 9.02 1.06
C GLY A 214 9.19 10.47 1.55
N MET A 215 8.13 11.26 1.32
CA MET A 215 8.01 12.62 1.86
C MET A 215 7.34 12.61 3.23
N LEU A 216 8.10 12.98 4.27
CA LEU A 216 7.55 13.59 5.48
C LEU A 216 7.36 15.08 5.19
N LEU A 217 6.11 15.51 5.04
CA LEU A 217 5.78 16.93 5.15
C LEU A 217 5.87 17.30 6.64
N SER A 218 6.97 17.93 7.01
CA SER A 218 7.10 18.59 8.32
C SER A 218 6.06 19.71 8.37
N ARG A 219 5.05 19.57 9.24
CA ARG A 219 4.17 20.69 9.62
C ARG A 219 5.04 21.66 10.41
N SER A 220 5.33 22.81 9.83
CA SER A 220 5.94 23.95 10.52
C SER A 220 5.02 24.36 11.67
N ALA A 221 5.38 23.99 12.90
CA ALA A 221 4.81 24.60 14.10
C ALA A 221 5.41 26.00 14.20
N THR A 222 4.60 27.02 13.93
CA THR A 222 4.88 28.40 14.34
C THR A 222 4.97 28.44 15.86
N GLN A 223 6.19 28.61 16.35
CA GLN A 223 6.53 28.77 17.74
C GLN A 223 6.25 30.23 18.12
N GLU A 224 5.09 30.49 18.73
CA GLU A 224 4.83 31.78 19.39
C GLU A 224 5.59 31.82 20.72
N HIS A 225 6.45 32.83 20.84
CA HIS A 225 7.18 33.17 22.06
C HIS A 225 6.20 33.66 23.13
N THR A 226 6.05 32.89 24.21
CA THR A 226 5.51 33.36 25.48
C THR A 226 6.55 34.22 26.19
N GLY A 227 6.40 35.54 26.12
CA GLY A 227 7.11 36.52 26.94
C GLY A 227 6.27 36.92 28.15
N SER A 228 6.90 36.84 29.33
CA SER A 228 6.42 37.19 30.67
C SER A 228 5.86 38.62 30.81
N SER A 229 4.75 38.76 31.54
CA SER A 229 4.24 40.03 32.12
C SER A 229 5.20 40.57 33.22
N PRO A 230 5.12 41.86 33.60
CA PRO A 230 4.06 42.31 34.53
C PRO A 230 3.56 43.76 34.32
N GLY A 231 2.34 44.06 34.78
CA GLY A 231 1.96 45.45 35.10
C GLY A 231 0.51 45.86 34.82
N MET A 232 -0.33 45.69 35.85
CA MET A 232 -1.41 46.58 36.35
C MET A 232 -2.41 47.32 35.42
N SER A 233 -3.63 47.39 35.99
CA SER A 233 -4.71 48.40 35.86
C SER A 233 -5.80 48.21 34.79
N GLU A 234 -6.95 47.75 35.29
CA GLU A 234 -8.31 48.32 35.18
C GLU A 234 -8.78 49.04 33.91
N GLY A 235 -10.01 48.71 33.47
CA GLY A 235 -10.93 49.70 32.91
C GLY A 235 -11.63 49.36 31.59
N LEU A 236 -12.78 48.68 31.71
CA LEU A 236 -14.11 49.19 31.30
C LEU A 236 -14.41 49.64 29.83
N PHE A 237 -15.56 49.14 29.35
CA PHE A 237 -16.51 49.71 28.37
C PHE A 237 -16.26 49.71 26.84
N THR A 238 -17.06 48.87 26.17
CA THR A 238 -17.99 49.13 25.04
C THR A 238 -17.60 49.98 23.82
N ARG A 239 -17.74 49.32 22.65
CA ARG A 239 -18.68 49.60 21.55
C ARG A 239 -18.65 51.02 20.92
N SER A 240 -18.24 51.12 19.64
CA SER A 240 -19.12 51.45 18.50
C SER A 240 -18.40 52.15 17.33
N SER A 241 -18.76 51.68 16.13
CA SER A 241 -19.06 52.40 14.87
C SER A 241 -17.98 53.09 14.00
N SER A 242 -17.99 52.59 12.75
CA SER A 242 -18.25 53.28 11.47
C SER A 242 -17.08 53.79 10.60
N ASP A 243 -17.00 53.14 9.44
CA ASP A 243 -16.95 53.69 8.07
C ASP A 243 -15.91 54.76 7.71
N THR A 244 -14.99 54.40 6.79
CA THR A 244 -15.01 54.80 5.36
C THR A 244 -13.64 54.51 4.71
N GLY A 245 -13.61 53.92 3.51
CA GLY A 245 -12.42 53.93 2.62
C GLY A 245 -12.38 55.21 1.76
N PRO A 246 -11.53 55.31 0.71
CA PRO A 246 -10.51 54.38 0.23
C PRO A 246 -9.15 55.04 -0.18
N ALA A 247 -8.20 54.17 -0.56
CA ALA A 247 -7.16 54.35 -1.59
C ALA A 247 -5.86 55.19 -1.36
N LYS A 248 -4.75 54.45 -1.54
CA LYS A 248 -3.54 54.76 -2.34
C LYS A 248 -2.39 55.62 -1.78
N SER A 249 -1.22 54.98 -1.88
CA SER A 249 0.08 55.49 -2.37
C SER A 249 1.14 55.92 -1.37
N GLN A 250 2.35 55.53 -1.76
CA GLN A 250 3.64 55.57 -1.10
C GLN A 250 4.23 56.98 -1.00
N GLU A 251 5.29 57.00 -0.20
CA GLU A 251 6.51 57.80 -0.33
C GLU A 251 6.66 59.07 0.49
N LYS A 252 7.92 59.24 0.86
CA LYS A 252 8.49 59.88 2.03
C LYS A 252 9.62 60.73 1.49
N GLN A 253 9.72 61.99 1.90
CA GLN A 253 10.97 62.72 2.22
C GLN A 253 10.74 64.23 2.09
N GLN A 254 11.38 64.99 2.98
CA GLN A 254 11.60 66.41 2.79
C GLN A 254 13.02 66.77 3.25
N GLU A 255 13.74 67.37 2.29
CA GLU A 255 14.74 68.47 2.28
C GLU A 255 15.89 68.49 3.31
N GLN A 256 17.08 69.05 3.02
CA GLN A 256 17.39 70.34 2.34
C GLN A 256 18.91 70.42 2.00
N ASP A 257 19.35 71.23 1.03
CA ASP A 257 20.07 72.52 1.28
C ASP A 257 20.85 73.13 0.07
N SER A 258 21.00 74.47 0.13
CA SER A 258 22.15 75.32 -0.30
C SER A 258 22.33 75.89 -1.73
N SER A 259 23.00 77.06 -1.77
CA SER A 259 23.28 77.97 -2.91
C SER A 259 24.72 78.50 -2.87
N GLU A 260 25.41 78.66 -4.02
CA GLU A 260 26.24 79.83 -4.42
C GLU A 260 26.95 79.66 -5.79
N PHE A 261 27.39 80.77 -6.42
CA PHE A 261 27.97 80.85 -7.77
C PHE A 261 29.17 81.84 -7.84
N THR A 262 30.29 81.45 -8.49
CA THR A 262 30.93 82.02 -9.74
C THR A 262 32.47 82.16 -9.79
N SER A 263 33.01 81.76 -10.96
CA SER A 263 34.15 82.28 -11.78
C SER A 263 35.52 81.55 -11.84
N GLU A 264 35.99 81.33 -13.08
CA GLU A 264 37.21 80.65 -13.63
C GLU A 264 38.20 81.69 -14.28
N PRO A 265 39.36 81.38 -14.97
CA PRO A 265 39.99 80.09 -15.41
C PRO A 265 41.54 79.98 -15.31
N SER A 266 42.14 78.77 -15.47
CA SER A 266 43.42 78.52 -16.18
C SER A 266 43.84 77.02 -16.23
N SER A 267 44.57 76.65 -17.28
CA SER A 267 44.89 75.30 -17.77
C SER A 267 46.07 74.56 -17.09
N MET A 268 45.97 73.23 -16.89
CA MET A 268 47.00 72.21 -17.24
C MET A 268 46.58 70.76 -16.84
N ASN A 269 46.74 69.82 -17.78
CA ASN A 269 46.66 68.34 -17.66
C ASN A 269 47.84 67.73 -16.86
N PRO A 270 47.94 66.39 -16.63
CA PRO A 270 46.95 65.31 -16.47
C PRO A 270 47.19 64.45 -15.19
N ALA A 271 46.39 63.39 -15.00
CA ALA A 271 46.78 62.08 -14.44
C ALA A 271 46.21 61.61 -13.08
N THR A 272 45.77 60.35 -13.15
CA THR A 272 45.85 59.24 -12.17
C THR A 272 44.90 59.17 -10.97
N LEU A 273 44.06 58.11 -11.00
CA LEU A 273 43.38 57.51 -9.86
C LEU A 273 44.39 57.05 -8.80
N HIS A 274 44.11 57.37 -7.54
CA HIS A 274 44.61 56.64 -6.37
C HIS A 274 43.57 56.62 -5.24
N GLU A 275 43.47 55.47 -4.57
CA GLU A 275 42.57 55.15 -3.46
C GLU A 275 42.56 56.18 -2.32
N PRO A 276 41.43 56.40 -1.63
CA PRO A 276 41.43 57.10 -0.36
C PRO A 276 41.77 56.13 0.79
N ALA A 277 42.87 56.46 1.46
CA ALA A 277 43.30 55.94 2.76
C ALA A 277 42.33 56.37 3.90
N PRO A 278 42.37 55.71 5.08
CA PRO A 278 41.36 55.86 6.11
C PRO A 278 41.65 57.03 7.05
N SER A 279 40.64 57.83 7.39
CA SER A 279 40.73 58.84 8.46
C SER A 279 39.92 58.43 9.69
N GLN A 280 40.65 58.24 10.79
CA GLN A 280 40.18 58.02 12.15
C GLN A 280 39.26 59.14 12.67
N LYS A 281 38.34 58.81 13.57
CA LYS A 281 38.09 59.63 14.77
C LYS A 281 37.78 58.75 15.98
N ALA A 282 38.51 59.05 17.05
CA ALA A 282 38.61 58.28 18.28
C ALA A 282 37.52 58.64 19.29
N TYR A 283 37.15 57.68 20.14
CA TYR A 283 37.03 57.95 21.56
C TYR A 283 37.59 56.77 22.36
N ARG A 284 38.38 57.11 23.36
CA ARG A 284 39.27 56.25 24.15
C ARG A 284 38.52 55.93 25.45
N ASP A 285 38.43 54.65 25.82
CA ASP A 285 38.67 54.26 27.22
C ASP A 285 38.95 52.76 27.38
N SER A 286 40.20 52.49 27.73
CA SER A 286 40.61 51.75 28.93
C SER A 286 39.84 50.48 29.31
N SER A 287 40.33 49.31 28.89
CA SER A 287 40.70 48.21 29.79
C SER A 287 41.08 46.96 28.99
N ALA A 288 42.14 46.30 29.47
CA ALA A 288 42.69 45.09 28.91
C ALA A 288 41.65 43.96 28.85
N LEU A 289 41.63 43.20 27.76
CA LEU A 289 41.53 41.74 27.81
C LEU A 289 41.92 41.15 26.45
N GLU A 290 42.62 40.02 26.52
CA GLU A 290 43.23 39.23 25.46
C GLU A 290 42.39 39.15 24.18
N THR A 291 42.98 39.56 23.05
CA THR A 291 42.40 39.27 21.73
C THR A 291 42.87 37.87 21.33
N GLU A 292 42.04 36.87 21.64
CA GLU A 292 42.06 35.59 20.92
C GLU A 292 42.13 35.87 19.40
N ASP A 293 43.06 35.19 18.71
CA ASP A 293 43.05 35.04 17.26
C ASP A 293 41.74 34.36 16.83
N LYS A 294 40.66 35.14 16.66
CA LYS A 294 39.43 34.68 16.04
C LYS A 294 39.62 34.77 14.52
N PRO A 295 39.71 33.64 13.80
CA PRO A 295 39.83 33.69 12.35
C PRO A 295 38.63 34.44 11.78
N ALA A 296 38.90 35.41 10.89
CA ALA A 296 37.87 36.22 10.24
C ALA A 296 36.83 35.29 9.57
N PHE A 297 35.69 35.12 10.25
CA PHE A 297 34.64 34.20 9.84
C PHE A 297 33.81 34.89 8.75
N CYS A 298 34.13 34.60 7.49
CA CYS A 298 33.40 35.20 6.36
C CYS A 298 32.00 34.58 6.27
N GLU A 299 31.02 35.26 6.88
CA GLU A 299 29.61 34.85 6.94
C GLU A 299 29.01 34.54 5.57
N ARG A 300 29.46 35.25 4.51
CA ARG A 300 29.05 35.02 3.11
C ARG A 300 29.63 33.72 2.51
N ALA A 301 30.82 33.31 2.93
CA ALA A 301 31.41 32.04 2.50
C ALA A 301 30.73 30.86 3.20
N VAL A 302 30.38 31.03 4.47
CA VAL A 302 29.71 30.01 5.30
C VAL A 302 28.27 29.81 4.85
N THR A 303 27.51 30.88 4.61
CA THR A 303 26.15 30.79 4.04
C THR A 303 26.13 30.13 2.66
N ARG A 304 27.12 30.39 1.80
CA ARG A 304 27.28 29.73 0.49
C ARG A 304 27.68 28.25 0.60
N GLN A 305 28.46 27.89 1.61
CA GLN A 305 28.84 26.51 1.88
C GLN A 305 27.67 25.71 2.45
N VAL A 306 26.89 26.30 3.37
CA VAL A 306 25.66 25.71 3.93
C VAL A 306 24.58 25.53 2.86
N SER A 307 24.35 26.53 2.00
CA SER A 307 23.38 26.39 0.90
C SER A 307 23.78 25.29 -0.09
N HIS A 308 25.07 25.18 -0.42
CA HIS A 308 25.56 24.13 -1.31
C HIS A 308 25.50 22.73 -0.66
N GLN A 309 25.65 22.62 0.66
CA GLN A 309 25.43 21.36 1.38
C GLN A 309 23.95 20.98 1.40
N LEU A 310 23.06 21.95 1.65
CA LEU A 310 21.61 21.77 1.66
C LEU A 310 21.09 21.34 0.27
N ASP A 311 21.50 22.03 -0.81
CA ASP A 311 21.19 21.66 -2.19
C ASP A 311 21.62 20.22 -2.51
N ARG A 312 22.79 19.81 -2.02
CA ARG A 312 23.30 18.46 -2.24
C ARG A 312 22.48 17.41 -1.48
N LEU A 313 22.07 17.72 -0.25
CA LEU A 313 21.20 16.84 0.54
C LEU A 313 19.80 16.73 -0.09
N ILE A 314 19.22 17.84 -0.50
CA ILE A 314 17.93 17.89 -1.22
C ILE A 314 18.04 17.08 -2.52
N SER A 315 19.10 17.27 -3.32
CA SER A 315 19.32 16.51 -4.56
C SER A 315 19.44 15.01 -4.32
N VAL A 316 20.13 14.59 -3.25
CA VAL A 316 20.31 13.19 -2.87
C VAL A 316 18.98 12.59 -2.39
N GLN A 317 18.17 13.35 -1.64
CA GLN A 317 16.84 12.94 -1.19
C GLN A 317 15.84 12.86 -2.35
N LEU A 318 15.87 13.83 -3.26
CA LEU A 318 15.02 13.87 -4.45
C LEU A 318 15.36 12.71 -5.40
N LEU A 319 16.65 12.42 -5.60
CA LEU A 319 17.10 11.25 -6.35
C LEU A 319 16.64 9.95 -5.70
N ARG A 320 16.67 9.85 -4.37
CA ARG A 320 16.14 8.69 -3.65
C ARG A 320 14.64 8.52 -3.88
N ALA A 321 13.88 9.61 -3.74
CA ALA A 321 12.43 9.59 -3.82
C ALA A 321 11.93 9.21 -5.22
N HIS A 322 12.61 9.65 -6.28
CA HIS A 322 12.22 9.37 -7.66
C HIS A 322 13.01 8.25 -8.33
N LEU A 323 13.91 7.56 -7.63
CA LEU A 323 14.74 6.51 -8.22
C LEU A 323 13.89 5.42 -8.89
N HIS A 324 12.83 4.97 -8.20
CA HIS A 324 11.93 3.95 -8.71
C HIS A 324 11.20 4.42 -9.97
N HIS A 325 10.62 5.63 -9.96
CA HIS A 325 9.93 6.21 -11.13
C HIS A 325 10.84 6.37 -12.32
N ILE A 326 12.08 6.83 -12.09
CA ILE A 326 13.09 6.99 -13.15
C ILE A 326 13.45 5.63 -13.74
N LEU A 327 13.67 4.61 -12.91
CA LEU A 327 14.07 3.28 -13.37
C LEU A 327 12.96 2.61 -14.19
N TYR A 328 11.73 2.57 -13.68
CA TYR A 328 10.60 1.97 -14.39
C TYR A 328 10.19 2.79 -15.63
N GLY A 329 10.27 4.12 -15.57
CA GLY A 329 10.03 5.00 -16.72
C GLY A 329 11.05 4.79 -17.83
N LEU A 330 12.34 4.66 -17.50
CA LEU A 330 13.38 4.30 -18.47
C LEU A 330 13.13 2.91 -19.06
N GLY A 331 12.73 1.95 -18.21
CA GLY A 331 12.34 0.61 -18.64
C GLY A 331 11.15 0.61 -19.62
N PHE A 332 10.13 1.44 -19.37
CA PHE A 332 9.00 1.63 -20.27
C PHE A 332 9.42 2.22 -21.62
N VAL A 333 10.26 3.25 -21.62
CA VAL A 333 10.78 3.83 -22.88
C VAL A 333 11.60 2.79 -23.65
N ALA A 334 12.47 2.05 -22.96
CA ALA A 334 13.26 0.98 -23.58
C ALA A 334 12.38 -0.16 -24.14
N SER A 335 11.35 -0.58 -23.40
CA SER A 335 10.45 -1.65 -23.83
C SER A 335 9.49 -1.21 -24.94
N MET A 336 9.18 0.08 -25.05
CA MET A 336 8.45 0.65 -26.19
C MET A 336 9.22 0.43 -27.50
N PHE A 337 10.55 0.60 -27.50
CA PHE A 337 11.36 0.21 -28.66
C PHE A 337 11.23 -1.29 -28.94
N SER A 338 11.38 -2.14 -27.91
CA SER A 338 11.18 -3.59 -28.08
C SER A 338 9.81 -3.94 -28.66
N TYR A 339 8.74 -3.23 -28.31
CA TYR A 339 7.39 -3.51 -28.82
C TYR A 339 7.26 -3.28 -30.33
N TYR A 340 7.89 -2.23 -30.86
CA TYR A 340 7.81 -1.91 -32.30
C TYR A 340 8.83 -2.69 -33.15
N PHE A 341 9.94 -3.14 -32.56
CA PHE A 341 11.02 -3.83 -33.29
C PHE A 341 11.12 -5.34 -33.02
N SER A 342 10.52 -5.84 -31.94
CA SER A 342 10.55 -7.26 -31.54
C SER A 342 9.16 -7.89 -31.59
N TRP A 343 9.15 -9.22 -31.65
CA TRP A 343 7.94 -10.04 -31.60
C TRP A 343 7.53 -10.40 -30.17
N TYR A 344 8.35 -10.05 -29.17
CA TYR A 344 8.08 -10.36 -27.77
C TYR A 344 7.49 -9.15 -27.02
N LEU A 345 6.19 -9.22 -26.72
CA LEU A 345 5.40 -8.12 -26.17
C LEU A 345 5.48 -7.99 -24.64
N MET A 346 5.90 -9.04 -23.93
CA MET A 346 5.87 -9.06 -22.46
C MET A 346 6.54 -7.86 -21.79
N PRO A 347 7.79 -7.46 -22.15
CA PRO A 347 8.46 -6.37 -21.45
C PRO A 347 7.66 -5.07 -21.54
N TYR A 348 7.06 -4.82 -22.70
CA TYR A 348 6.22 -3.64 -22.93
C TYR A 348 4.98 -3.64 -22.04
N HIS A 349 4.23 -4.75 -22.04
CA HIS A 349 3.05 -4.90 -21.19
C HIS A 349 3.39 -4.79 -19.70
N LEU A 350 4.50 -5.39 -19.26
CA LEU A 350 4.95 -5.36 -17.86
C LEU A 350 5.26 -3.93 -17.41
N PHE A 351 6.13 -3.21 -18.14
CA PHE A 351 6.50 -1.85 -17.78
C PHE A 351 5.33 -0.87 -17.91
N THR A 352 4.43 -1.09 -18.87
CA THR A 352 3.20 -0.30 -19.03
C THR A 352 2.32 -0.43 -17.79
N ALA A 353 2.04 -1.66 -17.34
CA ALA A 353 1.22 -1.90 -16.15
C ALA A 353 1.86 -1.34 -14.87
N VAL A 354 3.18 -1.52 -14.69
CA VAL A 354 3.92 -0.95 -13.55
C VAL A 354 3.85 0.58 -13.56
N CYS A 355 4.16 1.22 -14.70
CA CYS A 355 4.16 2.68 -14.80
C CYS A 355 2.76 3.27 -14.63
N ALA A 356 1.75 2.64 -15.23
CA ALA A 356 0.35 3.05 -15.07
C ALA A 356 -0.09 2.95 -13.60
N PHE A 357 0.29 1.87 -12.90
CA PHE A 357 0.00 1.73 -11.47
C PHE A 357 0.70 2.79 -10.62
N MET A 358 2.00 3.02 -10.83
CA MET A 358 2.75 4.06 -10.09
C MET A 358 2.19 5.46 -10.36
N PHE A 359 1.89 5.78 -11.61
CA PHE A 359 1.32 7.06 -11.99
C PHE A 359 -0.01 7.33 -11.26
N ILE A 360 -0.89 6.33 -11.19
CA ILE A 360 -2.18 6.45 -10.50
C ILE A 360 -2.02 6.44 -8.98
N ALA A 361 -1.16 5.58 -8.43
CA ALA A 361 -0.94 5.47 -6.99
C ALA A 361 -0.38 6.76 -6.39
N ASP A 362 0.52 7.44 -7.11
CA ASP A 362 1.12 8.70 -6.69
C ASP A 362 0.37 9.95 -7.21
N ALA A 363 -0.71 9.78 -7.99
CA ALA A 363 -1.46 10.90 -8.54
C ALA A 363 -2.19 11.70 -7.42
N PRO A 364 -2.12 13.04 -7.45
CA PRO A 364 -2.80 13.90 -6.47
C PRO A 364 -4.33 13.76 -6.50
N LEU A 365 -4.89 13.29 -7.63
CA LEU A 365 -6.33 13.04 -7.79
C LEU A 365 -6.86 12.00 -6.78
N VAL A 366 -6.05 11.01 -6.40
CA VAL A 366 -6.41 9.96 -5.43
C VAL A 366 -6.32 10.46 -3.98
N GLN A 367 -5.61 11.56 -3.73
CA GLN A 367 -5.44 12.13 -2.39
C GLN A 367 -6.68 12.91 -1.92
N ASN A 368 -7.54 13.36 -2.83
CA ASN A 368 -8.79 14.01 -2.50
C ASN A 368 -9.81 13.02 -1.89
N PRO A 369 -10.34 13.27 -0.68
CA PRO A 369 -11.18 12.30 0.04
C PRO A 369 -12.50 11.96 -0.66
N LYS A 370 -13.03 12.86 -1.50
CA LYS A 370 -14.25 12.63 -2.28
C LYS A 370 -14.02 11.63 -3.43
N TYR A 371 -12.90 11.74 -4.13
CA TYR A 371 -12.56 10.88 -5.27
C TYR A 371 -11.93 9.55 -4.84
N LYS A 372 -11.26 9.52 -3.68
CA LYS A 372 -10.70 8.31 -3.08
C LYS A 372 -11.73 7.20 -2.86
N ARG A 373 -13.01 7.55 -2.68
CA ARG A 373 -14.10 6.59 -2.49
C ARG A 373 -14.47 5.83 -3.78
N PHE A 374 -14.23 6.43 -4.95
CA PHE A 374 -14.63 5.86 -6.24
C PHE A 374 -13.44 5.39 -7.08
N LEU A 375 -12.27 6.02 -6.94
CA LEU A 375 -11.06 5.66 -7.69
C LEU A 375 -10.25 4.63 -6.90
N HIS A 376 -10.52 3.34 -7.15
CA HIS A 376 -9.60 2.29 -6.72
C HIS A 376 -8.31 2.34 -7.57
N PRO A 377 -7.11 2.44 -6.98
CA PRO A 377 -5.86 2.55 -7.73
C PRO A 377 -5.67 1.41 -8.74
N VAL A 378 -6.07 0.18 -8.37
CA VAL A 378 -6.00 -0.99 -9.27
C VAL A 378 -6.89 -0.80 -10.50
N LEU A 379 -8.17 -0.42 -10.34
CA LEU A 379 -9.08 -0.27 -11.50
C LEU A 379 -8.64 0.87 -12.42
N CYS A 380 -8.25 2.01 -11.84
CA CYS A 380 -7.79 3.15 -12.62
C CYS A 380 -6.49 2.83 -13.37
N SER A 381 -5.57 2.09 -12.73
CA SER A 381 -4.33 1.65 -13.39
C SER A 381 -4.58 0.67 -14.54
N VAL A 382 -5.57 -0.23 -14.41
CA VAL A 382 -5.94 -1.17 -15.48
C VAL A 382 -6.58 -0.42 -16.65
N ALA A 383 -7.49 0.51 -16.37
CA ALA A 383 -8.10 1.34 -17.41
C ALA A 383 -7.05 2.16 -18.18
N LEU A 384 -6.06 2.73 -17.46
CA LEU A 384 -4.93 3.41 -18.09
C LEU A 384 -4.05 2.45 -18.89
N THR A 385 -3.80 1.24 -18.39
CA THR A 385 -3.05 0.19 -19.10
C THR A 385 -3.76 -0.22 -20.40
N TRP A 386 -5.08 -0.41 -20.36
CA TRP A 386 -5.89 -0.67 -21.57
C TRP A 386 -5.80 0.47 -22.56
N LEU A 387 -5.91 1.73 -22.10
CA LEU A 387 -5.78 2.89 -22.96
C LEU A 387 -4.42 2.90 -23.69
N VAL A 388 -3.32 2.71 -22.96
CA VAL A 388 -1.97 2.71 -23.53
C VAL A 388 -1.78 1.54 -24.50
N MET A 389 -2.21 0.33 -24.14
CA MET A 389 -2.14 -0.84 -25.03
C MET A 389 -2.98 -0.63 -26.30
N LEU A 390 -4.20 -0.11 -26.17
CA LEU A 390 -5.09 0.18 -27.31
C LEU A 390 -4.46 1.21 -28.27
N ILE A 391 -3.91 2.30 -27.74
CA ILE A 391 -3.20 3.31 -28.55
C ILE A 391 -2.01 2.67 -29.27
N SER A 392 -1.26 1.81 -28.59
CA SER A 392 -0.06 1.15 -29.14
C SER A 392 -0.41 0.21 -30.30
N VAL A 393 -1.48 -0.59 -30.13
CA VAL A 393 -2.04 -1.48 -31.16
C VAL A 393 -2.53 -0.68 -32.35
N LEU A 394 -3.22 0.44 -32.12
CA LEU A 394 -3.71 1.30 -33.20
C LEU A 394 -2.56 1.92 -34.00
N ILE A 395 -1.45 2.27 -33.35
CA ILE A 395 -0.24 2.78 -34.02
C ILE A 395 0.45 1.66 -34.81
N LYS A 396 0.63 0.47 -34.24
CA LYS A 396 1.38 -0.65 -34.83
C LYS A 396 0.62 -1.38 -35.93
N HIS A 397 -0.64 -1.72 -35.68
CA HIS A 397 -1.43 -2.62 -36.53
C HIS A 397 -2.60 -1.92 -37.25
N ARG A 398 -2.93 -0.67 -36.89
CA ARG A 398 -4.04 0.12 -37.46
C ARG A 398 -5.42 -0.55 -37.40
N ARG A 399 -5.60 -1.59 -36.58
CA ARG A 399 -6.85 -2.33 -36.42
C ARG A 399 -7.06 -2.71 -34.96
N VAL A 400 -8.28 -2.49 -34.45
CA VAL A 400 -8.65 -2.78 -33.06
C VAL A 400 -8.68 -4.29 -32.77
N SER A 401 -8.88 -5.15 -33.78
CA SER A 401 -8.96 -6.60 -33.59
C SER A 401 -7.69 -7.20 -32.95
N PHE A 402 -6.52 -6.62 -33.20
CA PHE A 402 -5.26 -7.07 -32.62
C PHE A 402 -5.16 -6.80 -31.11
N PHE A 403 -5.99 -5.92 -30.55
CA PHE A 403 -6.02 -5.68 -29.11
C PHE A 403 -6.37 -6.95 -28.33
N ILE A 404 -7.36 -7.72 -28.81
CA ILE A 404 -7.74 -8.99 -28.18
C ILE A 404 -6.62 -10.02 -28.32
N SER A 405 -5.91 -10.05 -29.46
CA SER A 405 -4.76 -10.94 -29.65
C SER A 405 -3.61 -10.61 -28.70
N GLU A 406 -3.23 -9.33 -28.57
CA GLU A 406 -2.19 -8.93 -27.61
C GLU A 406 -2.59 -9.18 -26.16
N LEU A 407 -3.89 -9.15 -25.87
CA LEU A 407 -4.40 -9.45 -24.54
C LEU A 407 -4.33 -10.95 -24.21
N HIS A 408 -4.36 -11.82 -25.24
CA HIS A 408 -4.01 -13.23 -25.09
C HIS A 408 -2.50 -13.42 -24.83
N ASP A 409 -1.65 -12.62 -25.49
CA ASP A 409 -0.19 -12.61 -25.23
C ASP A 409 0.17 -12.01 -23.87
N TYR A 410 -0.71 -11.19 -23.29
CA TYR A 410 -0.56 -10.66 -21.94
C TYR A 410 -0.60 -11.78 -20.88
N LYS A 411 -1.43 -12.81 -21.08
CA LYS A 411 -1.56 -13.95 -20.16
C LYS A 411 -1.60 -15.27 -20.93
N THR A 412 -0.42 -15.85 -21.10
CA THR A 412 -0.21 -17.08 -21.88
C THR A 412 -0.49 -18.35 -21.07
N GLY A 413 -0.56 -18.25 -19.73
CA GLY A 413 -0.69 -19.39 -18.83
C GLY A 413 0.66 -20.04 -18.46
N ARG A 414 1.76 -19.62 -19.09
CA ARG A 414 3.11 -20.11 -18.78
C ARG A 414 3.69 -19.37 -17.58
N THR A 415 3.21 -19.72 -16.37
CA THR A 415 3.73 -19.18 -15.10
C THR A 415 5.03 -19.86 -14.68
N TYR A 416 5.64 -19.42 -13.56
CA TYR A 416 6.83 -20.07 -12.98
C TYR A 416 6.63 -21.58 -12.69
N LEU A 417 5.39 -22.03 -12.44
CA LEU A 417 5.06 -23.44 -12.20
C LEU A 417 5.21 -24.32 -13.45
N HIS A 418 4.93 -23.74 -14.61
CA HIS A 418 4.92 -24.43 -15.91
C HIS A 418 6.05 -23.99 -16.84
N LEU A 419 6.98 -23.18 -16.34
CA LEU A 419 8.07 -22.62 -17.14
C LEU A 419 8.92 -23.72 -17.80
N PHE A 420 9.12 -24.83 -17.08
CA PHE A 420 9.91 -25.99 -17.51
C PHE A 420 9.08 -27.15 -18.09
N ASP A 421 7.74 -27.02 -18.19
CA ASP A 421 6.89 -28.04 -18.81
C ASP A 421 6.89 -27.89 -20.34
N THR A 422 8.00 -28.26 -20.98
CA THR A 422 8.16 -28.21 -22.44
C THR A 422 7.24 -29.15 -23.22
N ALA A 423 6.59 -30.10 -22.54
CA ALA A 423 5.62 -31.01 -23.14
C ALA A 423 4.23 -30.37 -23.29
N ALA A 424 3.84 -29.48 -22.37
CA ALA A 424 2.52 -28.84 -22.34
C ALA A 424 2.48 -27.53 -23.12
N PHE A 425 3.62 -26.82 -23.20
CA PHE A 425 3.74 -25.55 -23.92
C PHE A 425 4.71 -25.70 -25.10
N GLY A 426 4.27 -25.29 -26.29
CA GLY A 426 5.13 -25.28 -27.47
C GLY A 426 6.39 -24.42 -27.27
N ALA A 427 7.48 -24.77 -27.97
CA ALA A 427 8.80 -24.13 -27.81
C ALA A 427 8.82 -22.60 -28.00
N ARG A 428 7.76 -21.99 -28.55
CA ARG A 428 7.65 -20.54 -28.82
C ARG A 428 6.68 -19.78 -27.91
N VAL A 429 6.00 -20.43 -26.95
CA VAL A 429 5.08 -19.73 -26.04
C VAL A 429 5.85 -19.20 -24.84
N TRP A 430 6.17 -17.91 -24.80
CA TRP A 430 6.90 -17.29 -23.70
C TRP A 430 5.94 -16.72 -22.65
N PRO A 431 6.35 -16.60 -21.37
CA PRO A 431 5.52 -15.99 -20.34
C PRO A 431 5.11 -14.56 -20.72
N GLY A 432 3.83 -14.24 -20.49
CA GLY A 432 3.29 -12.90 -20.62
C GLY A 432 3.47 -12.07 -19.34
N ALA A 433 3.15 -10.77 -19.42
CA ALA A 433 3.26 -9.88 -18.26
C ALA A 433 2.32 -10.28 -17.11
N GLY A 434 1.10 -10.72 -17.46
CA GLY A 434 0.14 -11.26 -16.51
C GLY A 434 0.61 -12.53 -15.80
N ASP A 435 1.39 -13.38 -16.49
CA ASP A 435 1.97 -14.59 -15.90
C ASP A 435 3.06 -14.23 -14.88
N ILE A 436 3.86 -13.20 -15.14
CA ILE A 436 4.86 -12.68 -14.19
C ILE A 436 4.17 -12.10 -12.95
N PHE A 437 3.19 -11.23 -13.14
CA PHE A 437 2.42 -10.67 -12.02
C PHE A 437 1.69 -11.74 -11.21
N GLY A 438 1.11 -12.75 -11.86
CA GLY A 438 0.51 -13.90 -11.17
C GLY A 438 1.55 -14.70 -10.37
N SER A 439 2.77 -14.83 -10.89
CA SER A 439 3.85 -15.50 -10.18
C SER A 439 4.32 -14.70 -8.95
N CYS A 440 4.40 -13.37 -9.04
CA CYS A 440 4.68 -12.51 -7.88
C CYS A 440 3.53 -12.48 -6.87
N MET A 441 2.28 -12.61 -7.32
CA MET A 441 1.11 -12.72 -6.43
C MET A 441 1.23 -13.92 -5.50
N ASP A 442 1.69 -15.07 -5.99
CA ASP A 442 1.88 -16.25 -5.16
C ASP A 442 2.85 -15.99 -4.00
N VAL A 443 3.91 -15.21 -4.24
CA VAL A 443 4.84 -14.76 -3.19
C VAL A 443 4.16 -13.81 -2.20
N SER A 444 3.27 -12.91 -2.67
CA SER A 444 2.47 -12.04 -1.79
C SER A 444 1.51 -12.83 -0.91
N ILE A 445 0.91 -13.91 -1.43
CA ILE A 445 0.06 -14.82 -0.65
C ILE A 445 0.88 -15.45 0.48
N VAL A 446 2.09 -15.93 0.21
CA VAL A 446 3.01 -16.38 1.27
C VAL A 446 3.30 -15.26 2.26
N GLY A 447 3.45 -14.03 1.78
CA GLY A 447 3.69 -12.85 2.62
C GLY A 447 2.60 -12.57 3.65
N LEU A 448 1.34 -12.95 3.40
CA LEU A 448 0.25 -12.80 4.37
C LEU A 448 0.47 -13.59 5.67
N SER A 449 1.40 -14.55 5.68
CA SER A 449 1.84 -15.23 6.90
C SER A 449 2.52 -14.28 7.92
N MET A 450 3.10 -13.15 7.47
CA MET A 450 3.76 -12.16 8.35
C MET A 450 2.80 -11.46 9.32
N PRO A 451 1.70 -10.80 8.86
CA PRO A 451 0.71 -10.24 9.77
C PRO A 451 0.02 -11.33 10.60
N MET A 452 -0.17 -12.54 10.06
CA MET A 452 -0.72 -13.67 10.83
C MET A 452 0.21 -14.09 11.98
N PHE A 453 1.52 -14.11 11.77
CA PHE A 453 2.49 -14.41 12.82
C PHE A 453 2.55 -13.28 13.87
N THR A 454 2.49 -12.03 13.42
CA THR A 454 2.50 -10.85 14.29
C THR A 454 1.32 -10.88 15.26
N TYR A 455 0.10 -11.08 14.76
CA TYR A 455 -1.14 -11.11 15.56
C TYR A 455 -1.59 -12.53 15.95
N ARG A 456 -0.65 -13.48 16.05
CA ARG A 456 -0.94 -14.91 16.29
C ARG A 456 -1.71 -15.19 17.58
N ALA A 457 -1.50 -14.37 18.61
CA ALA A 457 -2.20 -14.49 19.89
C ALA A 457 -3.71 -14.19 19.74
N ASP A 458 -4.03 -13.11 19.03
CA ASP A 458 -5.42 -12.72 18.74
C ASP A 458 -6.13 -13.76 17.87
N LEU A 459 -5.41 -14.29 16.87
CA LEU A 459 -5.87 -15.37 16.01
C LEU A 459 -6.21 -16.62 16.84
N ARG A 460 -5.28 -17.09 17.68
CA ARG A 460 -5.50 -18.28 18.53
C ARG A 460 -6.69 -18.11 19.47
N ARG A 461 -6.87 -16.90 20.02
CA ARG A 461 -7.95 -16.60 20.96
C ARG A 461 -9.33 -16.64 20.30
N HIS A 462 -9.45 -16.11 19.09
CA HIS A 462 -10.73 -16.01 18.40
C HIS A 462 -10.98 -17.14 17.40
N PHE A 463 -9.99 -18.02 17.18
CA PHE A 463 -10.05 -19.13 16.23
C PHE A 463 -11.35 -19.95 16.36
N ALA A 464 -11.69 -20.38 17.58
CA ALA A 464 -12.90 -21.17 17.83
C ALA A 464 -14.20 -20.42 17.51
N SER A 465 -14.22 -19.10 17.66
CA SER A 465 -15.38 -18.26 17.30
C SER A 465 -15.51 -18.04 15.80
N MET A 466 -14.42 -18.14 15.03
CA MET A 466 -14.42 -17.88 13.59
C MET A 466 -14.87 -19.11 12.78
N ILE A 467 -14.47 -20.32 13.22
CA ILE A 467 -14.74 -21.57 12.49
C ILE A 467 -16.24 -21.78 12.17
N PRO A 468 -17.20 -21.65 13.12
CA PRO A 468 -18.60 -21.90 12.81
C PRO A 468 -19.15 -20.92 11.76
N ALA A 469 -18.76 -19.65 11.81
CA ALA A 469 -19.16 -18.65 10.82
C ALA A 469 -18.65 -18.99 9.42
N ILE A 470 -17.39 -19.45 9.33
CA ILE A 470 -16.77 -19.88 8.06
C ILE A 470 -17.45 -21.14 7.51
N LEU A 471 -17.78 -22.12 8.35
CA LEU A 471 -18.46 -23.35 7.94
C LEU A 471 -19.88 -23.08 7.43
N ILE A 472 -20.64 -22.24 8.13
CA ILE A 472 -21.99 -21.82 7.71
C ILE A 472 -21.92 -21.14 6.35
N LEU A 473 -20.96 -20.24 6.14
CA LEU A 473 -20.76 -19.58 4.85
C LEU A 473 -20.35 -20.56 3.75
N SER A 474 -19.49 -21.54 4.06
CA SER A 474 -19.04 -22.56 3.11
C SER A 474 -20.21 -23.39 2.60
N ALA A 475 -21.04 -23.89 3.53
CA ALA A 475 -22.26 -24.60 3.20
C ALA A 475 -23.23 -23.71 2.41
N GLY A 476 -23.49 -22.48 2.88
CA GLY A 476 -24.35 -21.52 2.18
C GLY A 476 -23.87 -21.21 0.77
N THR A 477 -22.55 -21.13 0.54
CA THR A 477 -21.98 -20.83 -0.79
C THR A 477 -22.16 -22.01 -1.76
N LEU A 478 -21.97 -23.26 -1.29
CA LEU A 478 -22.18 -24.45 -2.12
C LEU A 478 -23.66 -24.70 -2.47
N ILE A 479 -24.57 -24.23 -1.63
CA ILE A 479 -26.01 -24.50 -1.76
C ILE A 479 -26.72 -23.35 -2.47
N LEU A 480 -26.61 -22.14 -1.91
CA LEU A 480 -27.44 -21.02 -2.31
C LEU A 480 -27.04 -20.45 -3.66
N TYR A 481 -25.75 -20.36 -3.99
CA TYR A 481 -25.35 -19.81 -5.30
C TYR A 481 -25.82 -20.68 -6.47
N PRO A 482 -25.52 -21.99 -6.51
CA PRO A 482 -25.93 -22.82 -7.63
C PRO A 482 -27.46 -22.88 -7.78
N LEU A 483 -28.17 -22.97 -6.64
CA LEU A 483 -29.63 -23.02 -6.61
C LEU A 483 -30.25 -21.71 -7.11
N ILE A 484 -29.90 -20.58 -6.50
CA ILE A 484 -30.51 -19.28 -6.85
C ILE A 484 -30.14 -18.86 -8.28
N ALA A 485 -28.89 -19.06 -8.68
CA ALA A 485 -28.47 -18.69 -10.04
C ALA A 485 -29.19 -19.52 -11.11
N HIS A 486 -29.38 -20.82 -10.88
CA HIS A 486 -30.13 -21.65 -11.81
C HIS A 486 -31.62 -21.28 -11.86
N LEU A 487 -32.27 -21.08 -10.71
CA LEU A 487 -33.68 -20.68 -10.63
C LEU A 487 -33.98 -19.34 -11.32
N ILE A 488 -33.01 -18.43 -11.35
CA ILE A 488 -33.12 -17.14 -12.03
C ILE A 488 -32.94 -17.28 -13.57
N GLY A 489 -32.50 -18.45 -14.05
CA GLY A 489 -32.34 -18.78 -15.46
C GLY A 489 -30.92 -18.62 -15.99
N ILE A 490 -29.90 -18.65 -15.12
CA ILE A 490 -28.49 -18.70 -15.52
C ILE A 490 -28.16 -20.16 -15.89
N ARG A 491 -27.36 -20.36 -16.94
CA ARG A 491 -26.93 -21.71 -17.35
C ARG A 491 -26.22 -22.43 -16.20
N SER A 492 -26.38 -23.76 -16.12
CA SER A 492 -25.85 -24.60 -15.04
C SER A 492 -24.32 -24.51 -14.88
N ASP A 493 -23.57 -24.50 -15.98
CA ASP A 493 -22.11 -24.33 -16.00
C ASP A 493 -21.66 -23.00 -15.36
N ARG A 494 -22.36 -21.91 -15.67
CA ARG A 494 -22.11 -20.57 -15.14
C ARG A 494 -22.60 -20.45 -13.69
N SER A 495 -23.72 -21.08 -13.36
CA SER A 495 -24.24 -21.17 -12.00
C SER A 495 -23.21 -21.80 -11.04
N LEU A 496 -22.59 -22.91 -11.45
CA LEU A 496 -21.52 -23.56 -10.69
C LEU A 496 -20.26 -22.69 -10.56
N GLY A 497 -19.98 -21.84 -11.56
CA GLY A 497 -18.91 -20.84 -11.49
C GLY A 497 -19.09 -19.83 -10.35
N PHE A 498 -20.32 -19.51 -9.95
CA PHE A 498 -20.60 -18.58 -8.85
C PHE A 498 -20.15 -19.09 -7.48
N VAL A 499 -19.98 -20.40 -7.30
CA VAL A 499 -19.44 -20.98 -6.06
C VAL A 499 -18.08 -20.38 -5.71
N GLY A 500 -17.27 -20.06 -6.73
CA GLY A 500 -15.96 -19.45 -6.57
C GLY A 500 -15.97 -17.95 -6.22
N ARG A 501 -17.13 -17.26 -6.29
CA ARG A 501 -17.23 -15.78 -6.16
C ARG A 501 -16.53 -15.22 -4.92
N SER A 502 -16.66 -15.89 -3.79
CA SER A 502 -16.12 -15.39 -2.51
C SER A 502 -14.77 -16.03 -2.13
N ILE A 503 -14.32 -16.99 -2.92
CA ILE A 503 -13.08 -17.74 -2.68
C ILE A 503 -11.94 -17.01 -3.40
N THR A 504 -10.79 -16.86 -2.76
CA THR A 504 -9.59 -16.30 -3.40
C THR A 504 -9.24 -17.09 -4.66
N LEU A 505 -8.91 -16.40 -5.75
CA LEU A 505 -8.75 -16.97 -7.10
C LEU A 505 -7.92 -18.27 -7.16
N ALA A 506 -6.79 -18.32 -6.44
CA ALA A 506 -5.94 -19.51 -6.36
C ALA A 506 -6.68 -20.72 -5.76
N LEU A 507 -7.47 -20.51 -4.70
CA LEU A 507 -8.30 -21.54 -4.04
C LEU A 507 -9.60 -21.83 -4.81
N ALA A 508 -10.14 -20.84 -5.53
CA ALA A 508 -11.38 -20.97 -6.29
C ALA A 508 -11.21 -21.86 -7.53
N THR A 509 -10.03 -21.81 -8.16
CA THR A 509 -9.72 -22.59 -9.36
C THR A 509 -9.94 -24.09 -9.16
N PRO A 510 -9.32 -24.78 -8.18
CA PRO A 510 -9.58 -26.20 -7.96
C PRO A 510 -11.02 -26.51 -7.53
N VAL A 511 -11.70 -25.58 -6.83
CA VAL A 511 -13.11 -25.76 -6.42
C VAL A 511 -14.03 -25.82 -7.63
N VAL A 512 -13.92 -24.84 -8.52
CA VAL A 512 -14.76 -24.77 -9.72
C VAL A 512 -14.38 -25.83 -10.75
N ASP A 513 -13.10 -26.26 -10.78
CA ASP A 513 -12.64 -27.38 -11.61
C ASP A 513 -13.32 -28.69 -11.20
N ASN A 514 -13.31 -28.97 -9.90
CA ASN A 514 -13.96 -30.16 -9.34
C ASN A 514 -15.47 -30.17 -9.59
N LEU A 515 -16.10 -28.99 -9.62
CA LEU A 515 -17.53 -28.82 -9.91
C LEU A 515 -17.82 -28.70 -11.42
N HIS A 516 -16.81 -28.69 -12.30
CA HIS A 516 -16.98 -28.52 -13.74
C HIS A 516 -17.71 -27.21 -14.13
N GLY A 517 -17.50 -26.14 -13.37
CA GLY A 517 -18.13 -24.83 -13.61
C GLY A 517 -17.30 -23.90 -14.51
N SER A 518 -17.87 -22.73 -14.83
CA SER A 518 -17.19 -21.72 -15.65
C SER A 518 -16.04 -21.03 -14.91
N MET A 519 -14.80 -21.35 -15.30
CA MET A 519 -13.57 -20.73 -14.78
C MET A 519 -13.51 -19.22 -15.03
N THR A 520 -13.93 -18.81 -16.23
CA THR A 520 -13.94 -17.40 -16.65
C THR A 520 -14.86 -16.58 -15.77
N LEU A 521 -16.09 -17.04 -15.55
CA LEU A 521 -17.05 -16.34 -14.72
C LEU A 521 -16.59 -16.29 -13.26
N MET A 522 -16.10 -17.42 -12.73
CA MET A 522 -15.51 -17.47 -11.39
C MET A 522 -14.42 -16.42 -11.23
N ALA A 523 -13.44 -16.38 -12.15
CA ALA A 523 -12.31 -15.46 -12.04
C ALA A 523 -12.75 -13.99 -12.04
N VAL A 524 -13.69 -13.62 -12.92
CA VAL A 524 -14.26 -12.26 -12.97
C VAL A 524 -14.98 -11.92 -11.67
N CYS A 525 -15.92 -12.77 -11.24
CA CYS A 525 -16.74 -12.56 -10.06
C CYS A 525 -15.88 -12.47 -8.78
N THR A 526 -14.89 -13.34 -8.61
CA THR A 526 -13.96 -13.31 -7.47
C THR A 526 -13.24 -11.97 -7.36
N VAL A 527 -12.72 -11.50 -8.48
CA VAL A 527 -11.87 -10.32 -8.52
C VAL A 527 -12.70 -9.04 -8.36
N VAL A 528 -13.87 -8.98 -8.98
CA VAL A 528 -14.85 -7.90 -8.77
C VAL A 528 -15.32 -7.88 -7.32
N SER A 529 -15.60 -9.05 -6.70
CA SER A 529 -15.97 -9.15 -5.28
C SER A 529 -14.88 -8.55 -4.38
N GLY A 530 -13.63 -8.85 -4.67
CA GLY A 530 -12.49 -8.29 -3.96
C GLY A 530 -12.41 -6.77 -4.02
N VAL A 531 -12.59 -6.17 -5.20
CA VAL A 531 -12.55 -4.71 -5.36
C VAL A 531 -13.79 -4.03 -4.77
N VAL A 532 -14.98 -4.58 -4.97
CA VAL A 532 -16.20 -4.07 -4.32
C VAL A 532 -16.04 -4.13 -2.81
N GLY A 533 -15.46 -5.21 -2.26
CA GLY A 533 -15.11 -5.34 -0.85
C GLY A 533 -14.11 -4.30 -0.36
N ALA A 534 -13.04 -4.03 -1.11
CA ALA A 534 -12.06 -3.00 -0.77
C ALA A 534 -12.67 -1.59 -0.74
N LEU A 535 -13.60 -1.30 -1.65
CA LEU A 535 -14.26 0.02 -1.76
C LEU A 535 -15.41 0.22 -0.78
N THR A 536 -16.24 -0.80 -0.61
CA THR A 536 -17.51 -0.70 0.14
C THR A 536 -17.47 -1.38 1.49
N GLY A 537 -16.45 -2.17 1.79
CA GLY A 537 -16.38 -3.02 2.99
C GLY A 537 -16.53 -2.26 4.31
N GLY A 538 -15.80 -1.16 4.48
CA GLY A 538 -15.94 -0.29 5.65
C GLY A 538 -17.35 0.30 5.79
N PRO A 539 -17.81 1.11 4.81
CA PRO A 539 -19.14 1.72 4.84
C PRO A 539 -20.30 0.72 4.98
N HIS A 540 -20.16 -0.47 4.40
CA HIS A 540 -21.20 -1.51 4.47
C HIS A 540 -21.28 -2.12 5.88
N LEU A 541 -20.15 -2.36 6.53
CA LEU A 541 -20.11 -2.84 7.91
C LEU A 541 -20.58 -1.76 8.90
N ASP A 542 -20.29 -0.49 8.62
CA ASP A 542 -20.81 0.65 9.39
C ASP A 542 -22.34 0.74 9.27
N LEU A 543 -22.88 0.53 8.06
CA LEU A 543 -24.33 0.51 7.81
C LEU A 543 -25.03 -0.61 8.58
N LEU A 544 -24.39 -1.78 8.69
CA LEU A 544 -24.86 -2.92 9.47
C LEU A 544 -24.71 -2.73 10.99
N ARG A 545 -24.22 -1.56 11.43
CA ARG A 545 -23.94 -1.19 12.83
C ARG A 545 -22.91 -2.10 13.50
N ILE A 546 -21.96 -2.63 12.72
CA ILE A 546 -20.82 -3.37 13.26
C ILE A 546 -19.83 -2.36 13.84
N ARG A 547 -19.45 -2.58 15.10
CA ARG A 547 -18.59 -1.67 15.86
C ARG A 547 -17.23 -1.51 15.15
N SER A 548 -16.69 -0.30 15.17
CA SER A 548 -15.46 0.05 14.43
C SER A 548 -14.20 -0.63 14.97
N ASP A 549 -14.21 -0.97 16.26
CA ASP A 549 -13.17 -1.68 17.00
C ASP A 549 -13.27 -3.22 16.88
N ASP A 550 -14.35 -3.76 16.31
CA ASP A 550 -14.52 -5.21 16.12
C ASP A 550 -13.74 -5.71 14.89
N TYR A 551 -12.42 -5.79 15.06
CA TYR A 551 -11.49 -6.26 14.04
C TYR A 551 -11.73 -7.74 13.64
N VAL A 552 -12.32 -8.55 14.53
CA VAL A 552 -12.62 -9.96 14.25
C VAL A 552 -13.78 -10.07 13.26
N THR A 553 -14.91 -9.43 13.53
CA THR A 553 -16.07 -9.45 12.63
C THR A 553 -15.71 -8.80 11.29
N ARG A 554 -15.02 -7.65 11.31
CA ARG A 554 -14.58 -6.97 10.09
C ARG A 554 -13.62 -7.82 9.27
N GLY A 555 -12.63 -8.45 9.93
CA GLY A 555 -11.66 -9.32 9.30
C GLY A 555 -12.29 -10.55 8.68
N VAL A 556 -13.08 -11.31 9.43
CA VAL A 556 -13.80 -12.51 8.94
C VAL A 556 -14.70 -12.15 7.76
N THR A 557 -15.47 -11.07 7.90
CA THR A 557 -16.47 -10.70 6.89
C THR A 557 -15.84 -10.32 5.56
N LEU A 558 -14.82 -9.45 5.60
CA LEU A 558 -14.12 -9.02 4.39
C LEU A 558 -13.25 -10.14 3.82
N GLY A 559 -12.62 -10.95 4.68
CA GLY A 559 -11.83 -12.11 4.26
C GLY A 559 -12.67 -13.11 3.49
N CYS A 560 -13.71 -13.68 4.10
CA CYS A 560 -14.42 -14.78 3.44
C CYS A 560 -15.36 -14.33 2.32
N ASN A 561 -15.80 -13.07 2.26
CA ASN A 561 -16.70 -12.60 1.19
C ASN A 561 -15.95 -11.98 -0.01
N CYS A 562 -14.76 -11.41 0.22
CA CYS A 562 -14.04 -10.60 -0.77
C CYS A 562 -12.61 -11.09 -1.05
N GLY A 563 -12.09 -12.02 -0.23
CA GLY A 563 -10.78 -12.63 -0.42
C GLY A 563 -9.60 -11.66 -0.27
N ALA A 564 -8.47 -12.04 -0.87
CA ALA A 564 -7.18 -11.41 -0.64
C ALA A 564 -7.09 -9.92 -1.08
N ILE A 565 -7.90 -9.46 -2.04
CA ILE A 565 -7.90 -8.04 -2.47
C ILE A 565 -8.42 -7.14 -1.33
N ALA A 566 -9.50 -7.53 -0.65
CA ALA A 566 -10.00 -6.78 0.50
C ALA A 566 -9.04 -6.86 1.69
N THR A 567 -8.35 -8.00 1.87
CA THR A 567 -7.26 -8.13 2.84
C THR A 567 -6.10 -7.17 2.53
N ALA A 568 -5.74 -6.98 1.26
CA ALA A 568 -4.74 -5.99 0.82
C ALA A 568 -5.10 -4.57 1.28
N TYR A 569 -6.37 -4.22 1.15
CA TYR A 569 -6.90 -2.96 1.65
C TYR A 569 -6.80 -2.86 3.18
N LEU A 570 -7.16 -3.93 3.90
CA LEU A 570 -7.06 -3.97 5.36
C LEU A 570 -5.62 -3.80 5.87
N LEU A 571 -4.61 -4.30 5.15
CA LEU A 571 -3.20 -4.09 5.54
C LEU A 571 -2.83 -2.60 5.65
N GLY A 572 -3.50 -1.72 4.90
CA GLY A 572 -3.30 -0.28 4.95
C GLY A 572 -4.23 0.48 5.90
N VAL A 573 -5.28 -0.15 6.44
CA VAL A 573 -6.31 0.49 7.27
C VAL A 573 -6.33 -0.03 8.69
N ASP A 574 -6.30 -1.36 8.86
CA ASP A 574 -6.30 -2.06 10.14
C ASP A 574 -5.62 -3.43 9.99
N ARG A 575 -4.38 -3.53 10.49
CA ARG A 575 -3.56 -4.74 10.33
C ARG A 575 -4.04 -5.92 11.15
N ARG A 576 -4.64 -5.67 12.32
CA ARG A 576 -5.22 -6.72 13.16
C ARG A 576 -6.39 -7.36 12.41
N ALA A 577 -7.28 -6.55 11.84
CA ALA A 577 -8.35 -7.04 10.98
C ALA A 577 -7.80 -7.75 9.72
N ALA A 578 -6.69 -7.27 9.14
CA ALA A 578 -6.04 -7.92 8.00
C ALA A 578 -5.50 -9.33 8.34
N ALA A 579 -4.94 -9.53 9.54
CA ALA A 579 -4.46 -10.85 9.98
C ALA A 579 -5.62 -11.83 10.15
N ILE A 580 -6.70 -11.40 10.82
CA ILE A 580 -7.94 -12.19 10.93
C ILE A 580 -8.50 -12.52 9.54
N SER A 581 -8.57 -11.52 8.65
CA SER A 581 -9.05 -11.66 7.28
C SER A 581 -8.24 -12.68 6.50
N SER A 582 -6.90 -12.62 6.60
CA SER A 582 -5.96 -13.54 5.94
C SER A 582 -6.24 -14.99 6.33
N LEU A 583 -6.33 -15.25 7.63
CA LEU A 583 -6.62 -16.60 8.12
C LEU A 583 -8.02 -17.06 7.71
N SER A 584 -9.02 -16.18 7.80
CA SER A 584 -10.42 -16.52 7.52
C SER A 584 -10.64 -16.97 6.08
N PHE A 585 -10.13 -16.21 5.09
CA PHE A 585 -10.32 -16.58 3.69
C PHE A 585 -9.56 -17.85 3.31
N VAL A 586 -8.40 -18.10 3.94
CA VAL A 586 -7.59 -19.30 3.72
C VAL A 586 -8.32 -20.53 4.25
N ILE A 587 -8.86 -20.44 5.47
CA ILE A 587 -9.67 -21.51 6.06
C ILE A 587 -10.92 -21.75 5.21
N PHE A 588 -11.63 -20.68 4.83
CA PHE A 588 -12.80 -20.76 3.96
C PHE A 588 -12.49 -21.45 2.63
N GLY A 589 -11.48 -20.99 1.90
CA GLY A 589 -11.11 -21.58 0.63
C GLY A 589 -10.58 -23.01 0.77
N THR A 590 -9.83 -23.32 1.82
CA THR A 590 -9.37 -24.69 2.11
C THR A 590 -10.54 -25.63 2.36
N PHE A 591 -11.52 -25.22 3.17
CA PHE A 591 -12.73 -26.00 3.37
C PHE A 591 -13.51 -26.20 2.07
N MET A 592 -13.65 -25.16 1.24
CA MET A 592 -14.30 -25.29 -0.06
C MET A 592 -13.56 -26.25 -1.00
N VAL A 593 -12.21 -26.23 -1.03
CA VAL A 593 -11.41 -27.19 -1.80
C VAL A 593 -11.64 -28.63 -1.32
N ILE A 594 -11.65 -28.84 0.00
CA ILE A 594 -11.92 -30.16 0.58
C ILE A 594 -13.33 -30.62 0.23
N LEU A 595 -14.35 -29.79 0.49
CA LEU A 595 -15.75 -30.14 0.23
C LEU A 595 -16.02 -30.40 -1.25
N SER A 596 -15.47 -29.57 -2.14
CA SER A 596 -15.60 -29.77 -3.59
C SER A 596 -14.85 -30.99 -4.09
N SER A 597 -13.88 -31.54 -3.35
CA SER A 597 -13.16 -32.78 -3.75
C SER A 597 -13.92 -34.06 -3.36
N ILE A 598 -14.99 -33.95 -2.57
CA ILE A 598 -15.79 -35.11 -2.12
C ILE A 598 -16.85 -35.43 -3.17
N GLY A 599 -16.77 -36.62 -3.78
CA GLY A 599 -17.67 -37.05 -4.88
C GLY A 599 -19.17 -36.88 -4.60
N PRO A 600 -19.70 -37.34 -3.44
CA PRO A 600 -21.11 -37.11 -3.09
C PRO A 600 -21.51 -35.63 -3.02
N VAL A 601 -20.62 -34.76 -2.55
CA VAL A 601 -20.88 -33.31 -2.49
C VAL A 601 -20.91 -32.73 -3.91
N GLN A 602 -19.97 -33.12 -4.78
CA GLN A 602 -19.97 -32.70 -6.19
C GLN A 602 -21.29 -33.07 -6.89
N ALA A 603 -21.71 -34.33 -6.76
CA ALA A 603 -22.95 -34.82 -7.37
C ALA A 603 -24.18 -34.05 -6.87
N TRP A 604 -24.22 -33.78 -5.57
CA TRP A 604 -25.33 -33.03 -4.97
C TRP A 604 -25.36 -31.57 -5.42
N VAL A 605 -24.22 -30.88 -5.44
CA VAL A 605 -24.13 -29.49 -5.92
C VAL A 605 -24.47 -29.39 -7.41
N ASN A 606 -24.02 -30.34 -8.22
CA ASN A 606 -24.38 -30.40 -9.64
C ASN A 606 -25.88 -30.63 -9.85
N HIS A 607 -26.50 -31.48 -9.03
CA HIS A 607 -27.95 -31.68 -9.06
C HIS A 607 -28.70 -30.38 -8.72
N LEU A 608 -28.25 -29.62 -7.71
CA LEU A 608 -28.83 -28.31 -7.38
C LEU A 608 -28.74 -27.30 -8.54
N ALA A 609 -27.68 -27.39 -9.35
CA ALA A 609 -27.50 -26.54 -10.53
C ALA A 609 -28.34 -26.98 -11.75
N THR A 610 -29.18 -28.00 -11.60
CA THR A 610 -30.05 -28.54 -12.67
C THR A 610 -31.52 -28.67 -12.24
N LEU A 611 -31.86 -28.24 -11.02
CA LEU A 611 -33.22 -28.23 -10.46
C LEU A 611 -34.05 -27.06 -10.99
#